data_AF-A0A7X9BGG1-F1
#
_entry.id   AF-A0A7X9BGG1-F1
#
_cell.length_a   1.000
_cell.length_b   1.000
_cell.length_c   1.000
_cell.angle_alpha   90.00
_cell.angle_beta   90.00
_cell.angle_gamma   90.00
#
_symmetry.space_group_name_H-M   'P 1'
#
loop_
_entity.id
_entity.type
_entity.pdbx_description
1 polymer ?
#
loop_
_entity_poly.entity_id
_entity_poly.type
_entity_poly.pdbx_seq_one_letter_code
_entity_poly.pdbx_strand_id
1 'polypeptide(L)' 'MRQATAAVPPPPLQPTPAIACAPDTPVETLWAIARSHPELRRWIVANPNADADLLEYISQQGGPHVRRSLDILLASLA' A
#
# COMPACT_ATOMS: atom_id res chain seq x y z
N MET A 1 41.83 14.14 17.89
CA MET A 1 40.36 14.35 17.76
C MET A 1 39.82 13.28 16.83
N ARG A 2 38.86 12.46 17.28
CA ARG A 2 38.21 11.43 16.44
C ARG A 2 36.99 12.07 15.76
N GLN A 3 37.01 12.22 14.44
CA GLN A 3 35.82 12.63 13.69
C GLN A 3 34.82 11.47 13.73
N ALA A 4 33.65 11.72 14.31
CA ALA A 4 32.50 10.85 14.14
C ALA A 4 32.01 11.02 12.70
N THR A 5 32.20 10.00 11.86
CA THR A 5 31.56 9.92 10.56
C THR A 5 30.06 9.77 10.80
N ALA A 6 29.28 10.82 10.58
CA ALA A 6 27.83 10.71 10.57
C ALA A 6 27.45 9.70 9.45
N ALA A 7 26.89 8.56 9.83
CA ALA A 7 26.38 7.60 8.86
C ALA A 7 25.25 8.27 8.08
N VAL A 8 25.31 8.21 6.75
CA VAL A 8 24.20 8.65 5.88
C VAL A 8 22.96 7.85 6.29
N PRO A 9 21.82 8.50 6.61
CA PRO A 9 20.61 7.76 6.94
C PRO A 9 20.25 6.88 5.75
N PRO A 10 19.82 5.62 5.98
CA PRO A 10 19.41 4.75 4.88
C PRO A 10 18.35 5.45 4.02
N PRO A 11 18.40 5.29 2.69
CA PRO A 11 17.42 5.91 1.81
C PRO A 11 16.02 5.49 2.26
N PRO A 12 15.02 6.39 2.15
CA PRO A 12 13.65 6.04 2.53
C PRO A 12 13.21 4.81 1.75
N LEU A 13 12.73 3.81 2.49
CA LEU A 13 12.24 2.57 1.90
C LEU A 13 11.11 2.91 0.92
N GLN A 14 11.27 2.48 -0.33
CA GLN A 14 10.24 2.64 -1.34
C GLN A 14 9.08 1.67 -1.05
N PRO A 15 7.82 2.09 -1.25
CA PRO A 15 6.69 1.18 -1.18
C PRO A 15 6.86 0.00 -2.13
N THR A 16 6.49 -1.19 -1.67
CA THR A 16 6.53 -2.43 -2.46
C THR A 16 5.19 -3.14 -2.38
N PRO A 17 4.89 -4.09 -3.28
CA PRO A 17 3.72 -4.96 -3.14
C PRO A 17 3.66 -5.67 -1.78
N ALA A 18 4.81 -6.14 -1.28
CA ALA A 18 4.91 -6.83 0.00
C ALA A 18 4.48 -5.93 1.17
N ILE A 19 4.93 -4.66 1.18
CA ILE A 19 4.48 -3.67 2.16
C ILE A 19 2.99 -3.38 1.97
N ALA A 20 2.55 -3.15 0.74
CA ALA A 20 1.16 -2.77 0.45
C ALA A 20 0.12 -3.80 0.90
N CYS A 21 0.46 -5.09 0.96
CA CYS A 21 -0.43 -6.15 1.45
C CYS A 21 -0.07 -6.70 2.85
N ALA A 22 0.95 -6.16 3.52
CA ALA A 22 1.37 -6.68 4.81
C ALA A 22 0.39 -6.27 5.93
N PRO A 23 0.00 -7.21 6.82
CA PRO A 23 -1.01 -6.97 7.86
C PRO A 23 -0.55 -6.01 8.96
N ASP A 24 0.74 -5.72 9.06
CA ASP A 24 1.32 -4.75 9.99
C ASP A 24 1.49 -3.35 9.37
N THR A 25 1.15 -3.18 8.09
CA THR A 25 1.21 -1.86 7.46
C THR A 25 0.04 -0.99 7.92
N PRO A 26 0.31 0.17 8.55
CA PRO A 26 -0.74 1.06 9.03
C PRO A 26 -1.60 1.64 7.91
N VAL A 27 -2.88 1.90 8.18
CA VAL A 27 -3.84 2.39 7.18
C VAL A 27 -3.42 3.74 6.58
N GLU A 28 -2.76 4.60 7.36
CA GLU A 28 -2.21 5.90 6.95
C GLU A 28 -1.09 5.73 5.93
N THR A 29 -0.25 4.71 6.12
CA THR A 29 0.77 4.32 5.15
C THR A 29 0.11 3.79 3.89
N LEU A 30 -0.95 2.98 4.00
CA LEU A 30 -1.71 2.50 2.83
C LEU A 30 -2.34 3.67 2.05
N TRP A 31 -2.89 4.67 2.72
CA TRP A 31 -3.37 5.90 2.09
C TRP A 31 -2.26 6.65 1.35
N ALA A 32 -1.07 6.78 1.95
CA ALA A 32 0.07 7.39 1.30
C ALA A 32 0.48 6.63 0.03
N ILE A 33 0.54 5.29 0.10
CA ILE A 33 0.85 4.43 -1.05
C ILE A 33 -0.22 4.58 -2.13
N ALA A 34 -1.51 4.49 -1.78
CA ALA A 34 -2.60 4.58 -2.74
C ALA A 34 -2.60 5.90 -3.54
N ARG A 35 -2.21 7.01 -2.91
CA ARG A 35 -2.13 8.33 -3.54
C ARG A 35 -0.89 8.48 -4.42
N SER A 36 0.25 7.90 -4.04
CA SER A 36 1.54 8.12 -4.69
C SER A 36 1.96 7.03 -5.68
N HIS A 37 1.43 5.81 -5.54
CA HIS A 37 1.84 4.61 -6.29
C HIS A 37 0.62 3.87 -6.85
N PRO A 38 -0.01 4.35 -7.95
CA PRO A 38 -1.22 3.76 -8.53
C PRO A 38 -1.08 2.27 -8.90
N GLU A 39 0.13 1.84 -9.28
CA GLU A 39 0.47 0.45 -9.59
C GLU A 39 0.41 -0.49 -8.38
N LEU A 40 0.50 0.07 -7.16
CA LEU A 40 0.45 -0.72 -5.92
C LEU A 40 -0.96 -0.88 -5.35
N ARG A 41 -1.95 -0.09 -5.80
CA ARG A 41 -3.33 -0.13 -5.29
C ARG A 41 -3.95 -1.52 -5.33
N ARG A 42 -3.65 -2.31 -6.37
CA ARG A 42 -4.15 -3.69 -6.51
C ARG A 42 -3.75 -4.64 -5.37
N TRP A 43 -2.66 -4.33 -4.67
CA TRP A 43 -2.14 -5.12 -3.54
C TRP A 43 -2.75 -4.64 -2.23
N ILE A 44 -3.02 -3.33 -2.10
CA ILE A 44 -3.72 -2.75 -0.95
C ILE A 44 -5.10 -3.39 -0.76
N VAL A 45 -5.78 -3.77 -1.85
CA VAL A 45 -7.07 -4.48 -1.80
C VAL A 45 -7.01 -5.76 -0.95
N ALA A 46 -5.86 -6.43 -0.89
CA ALA A 46 -5.68 -7.65 -0.10
C ALA A 46 -5.15 -7.38 1.32
N ASN A 47 -4.94 -6.11 1.70
CA ASN A 47 -4.44 -5.76 3.02
C ASN A 47 -5.58 -5.76 4.04
N PRO A 48 -5.49 -6.50 5.16
CA PRO A 48 -6.56 -6.55 6.16
C PRO A 48 -6.77 -5.22 6.90
N ASN A 49 -5.80 -4.29 6.88
CA ASN A 49 -5.96 -2.94 7.43
C ASN A 49 -6.53 -1.94 6.43
N ALA A 50 -6.82 -2.36 5.18
CA ALA A 50 -7.48 -1.48 4.23
C ALA A 50 -8.97 -1.36 4.60
N ASP A 51 -9.35 -0.22 5.15
CA ASP A 51 -10.73 0.08 5.52
C ASP A 51 -11.62 0.35 4.31
N ALA A 52 -12.92 0.46 4.57
CA ALA A 52 -13.92 0.67 3.52
C ALA A 52 -13.68 1.97 2.74
N ASP A 53 -13.31 3.06 3.42
CA ASP A 53 -13.06 4.36 2.79
C ASP A 53 -11.86 4.30 1.84
N LEU A 54 -10.79 3.59 2.22
CA LEU A 54 -9.63 3.39 1.37
C LEU A 54 -9.95 2.50 0.16
N LEU A 55 -10.70 1.41 0.37
CA LEU A 55 -11.13 0.52 -0.72
C LEU A 55 -12.08 1.24 -1.70
N GLU A 56 -12.99 2.07 -1.19
CA GLU A 56 -13.85 2.92 -2.01
C GLU A 56 -13.00 3.89 -2.83
N TYR A 57 -12.07 4.62 -2.20
CA TYR A 57 -11.14 5.51 -2.90
C TYR A 57 -10.39 4.77 -4.02
N ILE A 58 -9.84 3.59 -3.74
CA ILE A 58 -9.14 2.77 -4.72
C ILE A 58 -10.07 2.36 -5.87
N SER A 59 -11.33 2.01 -5.58
CA SER A 59 -12.32 1.63 -6.60
C SER A 59 -12.61 2.78 -7.56
N GLN A 60 -12.71 4.02 -7.04
CA GLN A 60 -12.98 5.22 -7.82
C GLN A 60 -11.76 5.66 -8.64
N GLN A 61 -10.58 5.64 -8.04
CA GLN A 61 -9.35 6.07 -8.70
C GLN A 61 -8.80 5.02 -9.69
N GLY A 62 -9.17 3.75 -9.51
CA GLY A 62 -8.71 2.64 -10.32
C GLY A 62 -7.19 2.44 -10.28
N GLY A 63 -6.66 1.83 -11.33
CA GLY A 63 -5.25 1.49 -11.48
C GLY A 63 -5.06 0.14 -12.15
N PRO A 64 -3.83 -0.22 -12.52
CA PRO A 64 -3.55 -1.51 -13.15
C PRO A 64 -4.08 -2.67 -12.29
N HIS A 65 -4.99 -3.47 -12.86
CA HIS A 65 -5.58 -4.66 -12.24
C HIS A 65 -6.42 -4.44 -10.97
N VAL A 66 -6.73 -3.20 -10.58
CA VAL A 66 -7.54 -2.90 -9.37
C VAL A 66 -8.91 -3.58 -9.42
N ARG A 67 -9.63 -3.47 -10.55
CA ARG A 67 -10.94 -4.11 -10.74
C ARG A 67 -10.88 -5.61 -10.46
N ARG A 68 -9.91 -6.31 -11.03
CA ARG A 68 -9.75 -7.75 -10.84
C ARG A 68 -9.45 -8.10 -9.38
N SER A 69 -8.63 -7.31 -8.70
CA SER A 69 -8.37 -7.52 -7.26
C SER A 69 -9.64 -7.36 -6.42
N LEU A 70 -10.45 -6.33 -6.70
CA LEU A 70 -11.73 -6.10 -6.01
C LEU A 70 -12.73 -7.23 -6.28
N ASP A 71 -12.85 -7.69 -7.52
CA ASP A 71 -13.72 -8.82 -7.87
C ASP A 71 -13.33 -10.09 -7.08
N ILE A 72 -12.03 -10.37 -6.93
CA ILE A 72 -11.53 -11.50 -6.14
C ILE A 72 -11.86 -11.32 -4.66
N LEU A 73 -11.61 -10.13 -4.10
CA LEU A 73 -11.93 -9.83 -2.70
C LEU A 73 -13.42 -10.06 -2.43
N LEU A 74 -14.30 -9.48 -3.25
CA LEU A 74 -15.75 -9.61 -3.08
C LEU A 74 -16.21 -11.07 -3.26
N ALA A 75 -15.65 -11.80 -4.22
CA ALA A 75 -15.95 -13.22 -4.40
C ALA A 75 -15.51 -14.09 -3.20
N SER A 76 -14.49 -13.66 -2.44
CA SER A 76 -14.06 -14.38 -1.22
C SER A 76 -14.96 -14.14 0.00
N LEU A 77 -15.86 -13.15 -0.07
CA LEU A 77 -16.83 -12.82 0.98
C LEU A 77 -18.19 -13.52 0.78
N ALA A 78 -18.38 -14.18 -0.36
CA ALA A 78 -19.61 -14.92 -0.72
C ALA A 78 -19.54 -16.37 -0.22
#